data_AF-A0A958KCQ9-F1
#
_entry.id   AF-A0A958KCQ9-F1
#
_cell.length_a   1.000
_cell.length_b   1.000
_cell.length_c   1.000
_cell.angle_alpha   90.00
_cell.angle_beta   90.00
_cell.angle_gamma   90.00
#
_symmetry.space_group_name_H-M   'P 1'
#
loop_
_entity.id
_entity.type
_entity.pdbx_description
1 polymer ?
#
loop_
_entity_poly.entity_id
_entity_poly.type
_entity_poly.pdbx_seq_one_letter_code
_entity_poly.pdbx_strand_id
1 'polypeptide(L)'
;MKSVRQPLAPTFAKLWVFFLFLTACAHSPSAIQNQFKKAVELRAQGHEAEAAAIFNQLCQDQAGAACLQMGQDHSAGTTFPLAILQGATSETTTQVAILRKKNQPLEYVLYWMAEGQPQPIMAESQKKWEREDSDWVVDHVYYQELKPSTPYWLDVVGDRGQVIDRRQLKTLDLSSPAVTLAVASCMDDHFEKEQAEIWPEVLKNKPQIIFMIGDNSYADMGIGLRPHARPKDLWRRNAETRNRLAVFRTSSLTPIFAVWDDHDYGANNGDRTYKYKNESAEIFRAFFPQRALSDSLIKGPGVSQYFKGFQQGFLFADNRTFRSPNNQNDDDETHWGIDQENWILENLNAGSMPTWIINGDQIWGGYHKFESYEYNHPMNFKNTMDRLGKTQSPVIFLSGDRHLTEVMAIKPPEFAYPTFEITTSGIHAKTYPSGWDKTPNLRQITGRAESLNYMIIQSLVKPTLLQIDVTAFGPGQNRLYSRRLVVKK
;
A
#
# COMPACT_ATOMS: atom_id res chain seq x y z
N MET A 1 28.04 -44.31 73.74
CA MET A 1 28.35 -43.86 72.36
C MET A 1 27.18 -42.99 71.87
N LYS A 2 27.43 -41.68 71.72
CA LYS A 2 26.62 -40.59 71.10
C LYS A 2 25.08 -40.73 71.22
N SER A 3 24.35 -40.26 72.26
CA SER A 3 24.22 -38.94 72.93
C SER A 3 23.88 -37.77 71.98
N VAL A 4 22.88 -36.89 72.17
CA VAL A 4 21.70 -36.76 73.06
C VAL A 4 20.77 -35.67 72.42
N ARG A 5 19.47 -35.77 72.76
CA ARG A 5 18.28 -34.90 72.62
C ARG A 5 18.43 -33.36 72.48
N GLN A 6 17.52 -32.78 71.65
CA GLN A 6 16.62 -31.59 71.79
C GLN A 6 16.60 -30.80 73.13
N PRO A 7 15.91 -29.61 73.28
CA PRO A 7 15.36 -28.58 72.35
C PRO A 7 15.50 -27.10 72.89
N LEU A 8 14.71 -26.16 72.34
CA LEU A 8 14.18 -24.88 72.90
C LEU A 8 15.02 -23.58 72.83
N ALA A 9 14.40 -22.54 72.25
CA ALA A 9 14.73 -21.10 72.39
C ALA A 9 14.16 -20.54 73.73
N PRO A 10 14.60 -19.38 74.29
CA PRO A 10 14.16 -18.07 73.77
C PRO A 10 15.05 -16.81 74.04
N THR A 11 14.82 -15.79 73.21
CA THR A 11 14.67 -14.32 73.49
C THR A 11 15.80 -13.35 73.93
N PHE A 12 15.78 -12.22 73.18
CA PHE A 12 15.85 -10.78 73.54
C PHE A 12 17.15 -9.95 73.37
N ALA A 13 16.96 -8.87 72.58
CA ALA A 13 17.60 -7.54 72.61
C ALA A 13 19.03 -7.43 72.02
N LYS A 14 19.40 -6.47 71.15
CA LYS A 14 18.84 -5.15 70.81
C LYS A 14 19.75 -4.44 69.75
N LEU A 15 19.17 -3.51 68.96
CA LEU A 15 19.75 -2.34 68.24
C LEU A 15 20.63 -2.59 66.96
N TRP A 16 20.60 -1.89 65.80
CA TRP A 16 20.02 -0.64 65.23
C TRP A 16 19.94 -0.73 63.68
N VAL A 17 18.82 -0.43 63.00
CA VAL A 17 18.40 0.85 62.34
C VAL A 17 18.68 0.92 60.81
N PHE A 18 17.57 0.95 60.06
CA PHE A 18 17.27 1.61 58.77
C PHE A 18 18.16 1.42 57.53
N PHE A 19 17.57 0.90 56.44
CA PHE A 19 17.08 1.77 55.37
C PHE A 19 15.98 1.09 54.54
N LEU A 20 14.83 1.76 54.41
CA LEU A 20 13.84 1.50 53.39
C LEU A 20 14.47 1.72 52.01
N PHE A 21 14.28 0.77 51.09
CA PHE A 21 13.99 1.08 49.69
C PHE A 21 12.93 0.11 49.17
N LEU A 22 11.69 0.45 49.49
CA LEU A 22 10.54 0.15 48.63
C LEU A 22 10.56 1.21 47.54
N THR A 23 11.11 0.90 46.36
CA THR A 23 10.86 1.69 45.15
C THR A 23 10.94 0.80 43.92
N ALA A 24 9.93 0.97 43.07
CA ALA A 24 9.76 0.46 41.71
C ALA A 24 9.39 -1.03 41.60
N CYS A 25 8.11 -1.35 41.87
CA CYS A 25 7.42 -2.26 40.95
C CYS A 25 7.37 -1.57 39.59
N ALA A 26 8.38 -1.79 38.75
CA ALA A 26 8.27 -1.49 37.34
C ALA A 26 7.12 -2.34 36.79
N HIS A 27 6.01 -1.69 36.43
CA HIS A 27 4.89 -2.35 35.80
C HIS A 27 5.40 -3.13 34.58
N SER A 28 4.98 -4.39 34.46
CA SER A 28 5.37 -5.18 33.29
C SER A 28 4.94 -4.45 32.00
N PRO A 29 5.65 -4.61 30.89
CA PRO A 29 5.28 -3.99 29.62
C PRO A 29 3.79 -4.20 29.24
N SER A 30 3.27 -5.40 29.49
CA SER A 30 1.85 -5.73 29.32
C SER A 30 0.88 -4.91 30.20
N ALA A 31 1.28 -4.55 31.42
CA ALA A 31 0.45 -3.77 32.33
C ALA A 31 0.35 -2.31 31.87
N ILE A 32 1.44 -1.75 31.33
CA ILE A 32 1.47 -0.39 30.79
C ILE A 32 0.57 -0.28 29.56
N GLN A 33 0.66 -1.23 28.62
CA GLN A 33 -0.21 -1.26 27.43
C GLN A 33 -1.70 -1.37 27.82
N ASN A 34 -2.03 -2.22 28.79
CA ASN A 34 -3.40 -2.36 29.28
C ASN A 34 -3.94 -1.08 29.94
N GLN A 35 -3.11 -0.39 30.74
CA GLN A 35 -3.50 0.89 31.35
C GLN A 35 -3.68 1.99 30.30
N PHE A 36 -2.80 2.05 29.30
CA PHE A 36 -2.93 2.99 28.20
C PHE A 36 -4.22 2.77 27.43
N LYS A 37 -4.51 1.52 27.05
CA LYS A 37 -5.76 1.14 26.38
C LYS A 37 -6.99 1.55 27.18
N LYS A 38 -6.99 1.25 28.49
CA LYS A 38 -8.07 1.66 29.40
C LYS A 38 -8.27 3.18 29.42
N ALA A 39 -7.19 3.96 29.46
CA ALA A 39 -7.27 5.42 29.46
C ALA A 39 -7.91 5.95 28.16
N VAL A 40 -7.54 5.37 27.02
CA VAL A 40 -8.15 5.72 25.73
C VAL A 40 -9.65 5.36 25.70
N GLU A 41 -10.02 4.17 26.18
CA GLU A 41 -11.43 3.73 26.26
C GLU A 41 -12.27 4.65 27.15
N LEU A 42 -11.75 5.04 28.32
CA LEU A 42 -12.41 5.99 29.22
C LEU A 42 -12.64 7.34 28.56
N ARG A 43 -11.64 7.84 27.82
CA ARG A 43 -11.76 9.11 27.09
C ARG A 43 -12.82 9.05 26.00
N ALA A 44 -12.84 7.96 25.21
CA ALA A 44 -13.85 7.74 24.18
C ALA A 44 -15.29 7.66 24.75
N GLN A 45 -15.44 7.29 26.02
CA GLN A 45 -16.70 7.25 26.76
C GLN A 45 -17.06 8.57 27.47
N GLY A 46 -16.23 9.62 27.33
CA GLY A 46 -16.44 10.93 27.96
C GLY A 46 -15.92 11.05 29.40
N HIS A 47 -15.21 10.06 29.93
CA HIS A 47 -14.62 10.08 31.28
C HIS A 47 -13.26 10.78 31.29
N GLU A 48 -13.22 12.05 30.89
CA GLU A 48 -11.99 12.83 30.69
C GLU A 48 -11.08 12.88 31.93
N ALA A 49 -11.64 13.08 33.13
CA ALA A 49 -10.84 13.19 34.35
C ALA A 49 -10.14 11.87 34.75
N GLU A 50 -10.81 10.74 34.58
CA GLU A 50 -10.27 9.41 34.88
C GLU A 50 -9.20 9.02 33.85
N ALA A 51 -9.48 9.28 32.57
CA ALA A 51 -8.51 9.08 31.49
C ALA A 51 -7.25 9.93 31.71
N ALA A 52 -7.40 11.22 32.02
CA ALA A 52 -6.30 12.13 32.30
C ALA A 52 -5.46 11.68 33.51
N ALA A 53 -6.09 11.14 34.56
CA ALA A 53 -5.35 10.58 35.70
C ALA A 53 -4.46 9.41 35.30
N ILE A 54 -4.96 8.49 34.47
CA ILE A 54 -4.18 7.35 33.97
C ILE A 54 -3.07 7.83 33.02
N PHE A 55 -3.37 8.74 32.09
CA PHE A 55 -2.35 9.30 31.20
C PHE A 55 -1.25 10.05 31.95
N ASN A 56 -1.59 10.81 32.98
CA ASN A 56 -0.60 11.49 33.81
C ASN A 56 0.31 10.49 34.54
N GLN A 57 -0.26 9.43 35.12
CA GLN A 57 0.52 8.38 35.77
C GLN A 57 1.47 7.69 34.79
N LEU A 58 0.95 7.28 33.63
CA LEU A 58 1.75 6.66 32.58
C LEU A 58 2.84 7.61 32.05
N CYS A 59 2.55 8.91 31.95
CA CYS A 59 3.54 9.89 31.55
C CYS A 59 4.69 10.02 32.56
N GLN A 60 4.37 10.01 33.87
CA GLN A 60 5.40 9.98 34.92
C GLN A 60 6.27 8.72 34.83
N ASP A 61 5.70 7.61 34.36
CA ASP A 61 6.41 6.36 34.07
C ASP A 61 7.15 6.39 32.71
N GLN A 62 7.31 7.58 32.10
CA GLN A 62 7.96 7.85 30.82
C GLN A 62 7.30 7.18 29.59
N ALA A 63 6.01 6.86 29.69
CA ALA A 63 5.21 6.45 28.54
C ALA A 63 4.94 7.68 27.66
N GLY A 64 5.80 7.91 26.66
CA GLY A 64 5.73 9.09 25.79
C GLY A 64 4.35 9.34 25.18
N ALA A 65 3.58 8.29 24.86
CA ALA A 65 2.24 8.41 24.26
C ALA A 65 1.26 9.04 25.24
N ALA A 66 1.37 8.67 26.52
CA ALA A 66 0.56 9.21 27.58
C ALA A 66 0.93 10.67 27.90
N CYS A 67 2.21 11.03 27.82
CA CYS A 67 2.65 12.42 27.96
C CYS A 67 2.02 13.36 26.93
N LEU A 68 1.87 12.91 25.70
CA LEU A 68 1.23 13.70 24.64
C LEU A 68 -0.26 13.87 24.85
N GLN A 69 -0.93 12.86 25.42
CA GLN A 69 -2.32 12.99 25.86
C GLN A 69 -2.48 14.05 26.96
N MET A 70 -1.39 14.40 27.64
CA MET A 70 -1.27 15.49 28.63
C MET A 70 -0.66 16.78 28.05
N GLY A 71 -0.48 16.88 26.73
CA GLY A 71 0.12 18.05 26.08
C GLY A 71 1.64 18.20 26.27
N GLN A 72 2.32 17.17 26.77
CA GLN A 72 3.78 17.13 26.90
C GLN A 72 4.38 16.46 25.66
N ASP A 73 5.04 17.24 24.80
CA ASP A 73 5.64 16.73 23.57
C ASP A 73 6.99 16.06 23.88
N HIS A 74 6.97 14.74 24.00
CA HIS A 74 8.18 13.96 23.79
C HIS A 74 8.29 13.68 22.30
N SER A 75 9.03 14.55 21.61
CA SER A 75 9.43 14.33 20.23
C SER A 75 10.03 12.92 20.09
N ALA A 76 9.29 12.00 19.48
CA ALA A 76 9.90 10.82 18.87
C ALA A 76 10.93 11.37 17.87
N GLY A 77 12.17 10.89 17.93
CA GLY A 77 13.24 11.38 17.06
C GLY A 77 12.84 11.36 15.58
N THR A 78 13.58 12.11 14.74
CA THR A 78 13.34 12.20 13.28
C THR A 78 13.52 10.89 12.50
N THR A 79 13.79 9.79 13.20
CA THR A 79 13.87 8.44 12.64
C THR A 79 12.48 7.82 12.60
N PHE A 80 12.11 7.28 11.43
CA PHE A 80 10.87 6.55 11.17
C PHE A 80 11.17 5.05 11.15
N PRO A 81 11.28 4.39 12.34
CA PRO A 81 11.88 3.07 12.46
C PRO A 81 11.03 1.96 11.86
N LEU A 82 9.71 2.12 11.80
CA LEU A 82 8.80 1.12 11.26
C LEU A 82 8.48 1.39 9.80
N ALA A 83 8.24 0.32 9.05
CA ALA A 83 7.67 0.43 7.71
C ALA A 83 6.14 0.41 7.81
N ILE A 84 5.51 1.54 7.46
CA ILE A 84 4.07 1.76 7.60
C ILE A 84 3.48 2.16 6.25
N LEU A 85 2.35 1.56 5.89
CA LEU A 85 1.59 1.85 4.67
C LEU A 85 0.15 2.21 5.05
N GLN A 86 -0.32 3.38 4.63
CA GLN A 86 -1.74 3.74 4.65
C GLN A 86 -2.39 3.20 3.36
N GLY A 87 -3.29 2.23 3.48
CA GLY A 87 -3.88 1.51 2.36
C GLY A 87 -5.24 2.06 1.96
N ALA A 88 -6.19 1.16 1.71
CA ALA A 88 -7.57 1.50 1.40
C ALA A 88 -8.12 2.56 2.36
N THR A 89 -8.50 3.71 1.79
CA THR A 89 -8.94 4.90 2.52
C THR A 89 -10.15 5.52 1.81
N SER A 90 -11.16 5.95 2.57
CA SER A 90 -12.29 6.75 2.10
C SER A 90 -12.34 8.10 2.84
N GLU A 91 -13.48 8.80 2.77
CA GLU A 91 -13.75 10.00 3.55
C GLU A 91 -13.82 9.76 5.06
N THR A 92 -14.21 8.55 5.45
CA THR A 92 -14.53 8.21 6.84
C THR A 92 -13.83 6.97 7.36
N THR A 93 -12.99 6.34 6.53
CA THR A 93 -12.30 5.08 6.90
C THR A 93 -10.87 5.07 6.39
N THR A 94 -9.99 4.35 7.09
CA THR A 94 -8.64 4.06 6.59
C THR A 94 -8.13 2.74 7.17
N GLN A 95 -7.35 2.02 6.38
CA GLN A 95 -6.62 0.84 6.82
C GLN A 95 -5.12 1.14 6.80
N VAL A 96 -4.40 0.75 7.85
CA VAL A 96 -2.94 0.88 7.93
C VAL A 96 -2.33 -0.52 8.08
N ALA A 97 -1.21 -0.77 7.38
CA ALA A 97 -0.37 -1.95 7.58
C ALA A 97 0.96 -1.55 8.21
N ILE A 98 1.33 -2.22 9.31
CA ILE A 98 2.57 -2.01 10.04
C ILE A 98 3.38 -3.31 10.00
N LEU A 99 4.60 -3.24 9.48
CA LEU A 99 5.53 -4.36 9.51
C LEU A 99 6.40 -4.31 10.78
N ARG A 100 6.37 -5.37 11.57
CA ARG A 100 7.13 -5.48 12.83
C ARG A 100 7.64 -6.89 13.09
N LYS A 101 8.49 -7.05 14.11
CA LYS A 101 8.93 -8.37 14.58
C LYS A 101 7.88 -9.03 15.47
N LYS A 102 7.81 -10.37 15.44
CA LYS A 102 6.90 -11.19 16.27
C LYS A 102 7.02 -10.90 17.76
N ASN A 103 8.25 -10.76 18.25
CA ASN A 103 8.57 -10.51 19.66
C ASN A 103 8.43 -9.04 20.08
N GLN A 104 7.93 -8.17 19.20
CA GLN A 104 7.71 -6.76 19.46
C GLN A 104 6.19 -6.49 19.53
N PRO A 105 5.55 -6.57 20.72
CA PRO A 105 4.15 -6.21 20.85
C PRO A 105 3.98 -4.69 20.70
N LEU A 106 3.02 -4.26 19.87
CA LEU A 106 2.74 -2.85 19.60
C LEU A 106 1.25 -2.55 19.80
N GLU A 107 0.96 -1.33 20.21
CA GLU A 107 -0.38 -0.74 20.24
C GLU A 107 -0.47 0.44 19.26
N TYR A 108 -1.65 0.69 18.72
CA TYR A 108 -1.87 1.64 17.63
C TYR A 108 -2.95 2.65 18.00
N VAL A 109 -2.56 3.92 18.11
CA VAL A 109 -3.43 4.98 18.61
C VAL A 109 -3.58 6.02 17.52
N LEU A 110 -4.77 6.12 16.94
CA LEU A 110 -5.10 7.19 16.01
C LEU A 110 -5.73 8.34 16.78
N TYR A 111 -5.40 9.58 16.46
CA TYR A 111 -6.09 10.73 17.04
C TYR A 111 -6.08 11.94 16.09
N TRP A 112 -7.02 12.85 16.30
CA TRP A 112 -7.02 14.18 15.67
C TRP A 112 -6.99 15.25 16.74
N MET A 113 -6.64 16.49 16.38
CA MET A 113 -6.56 17.60 17.34
C MET A 113 -7.83 18.44 17.27
N ALA A 114 -8.57 18.51 18.37
CA ALA A 114 -9.75 19.35 18.55
C ALA A 114 -9.42 20.46 19.55
N GLU A 115 -9.41 21.72 19.11
CA GLU A 115 -9.13 22.86 19.99
C GLU A 115 -7.81 22.70 20.78
N GLY A 116 -6.80 22.07 20.16
CA GLY A 116 -5.50 21.80 20.78
C GLY A 116 -5.45 20.56 21.67
N GLN A 117 -6.54 19.81 21.82
CA GLN A 117 -6.61 18.57 22.60
C GLN A 117 -6.66 17.33 21.69
N PRO A 118 -5.89 16.27 22.00
CA PRO A 118 -5.94 15.02 21.24
C PRO A 118 -7.25 14.27 21.49
N GLN A 119 -7.92 13.91 20.41
CA GLN A 119 -9.15 13.13 20.41
C GLN A 119 -8.86 11.74 19.84
N PRO A 120 -8.69 10.72 20.70
CA PRO A 120 -8.30 9.40 20.26
C PRO A 120 -9.45 8.67 19.56
N ILE A 121 -9.08 7.82 18.61
CA ILE A 121 -9.95 6.97 17.82
C ILE A 121 -9.44 5.54 17.97
N MET A 122 -10.33 4.68 18.46
CA MET A 122 -10.04 3.27 18.58
C MET A 122 -10.13 2.60 17.21
N ALA A 123 -9.24 1.63 16.98
CA ALA A 123 -9.37 0.76 15.82
C ALA A 123 -10.68 -0.03 15.92
N GLU A 124 -11.45 -0.09 14.83
CA GLU A 124 -12.64 -0.95 14.75
C GLU A 124 -12.23 -2.42 14.70
N SER A 125 -11.17 -2.73 13.97
CA SER A 125 -10.60 -4.08 13.94
C SER A 125 -9.10 -4.08 13.73
N GLN A 126 -8.48 -5.15 14.21
CA GLN A 126 -7.09 -5.46 13.97
C GLN A 126 -6.97 -6.90 13.48
N LYS A 127 -6.10 -7.13 12.49
CA LYS A 127 -5.78 -8.46 11.98
C LYS A 127 -4.27 -8.62 11.90
N LYS A 128 -3.74 -9.71 12.42
CA LYS A 128 -2.33 -10.09 12.31
C LYS A 128 -2.16 -11.05 11.15
N TRP A 129 -1.18 -10.78 10.30
CA TRP A 129 -0.71 -11.70 9.28
C TRP A 129 0.69 -12.17 9.66
N GLU A 130 0.84 -13.47 9.82
CA GLU A 130 2.10 -14.08 10.20
C GLU A 130 2.25 -15.46 9.56
N ARG A 131 3.49 -15.94 9.52
CA ARG A 131 3.83 -17.28 9.07
C ARG A 131 4.79 -17.93 10.05
N GLU A 132 4.72 -19.24 10.22
CA GLU A 132 5.62 -19.97 11.12
C GLU A 132 7.11 -19.82 10.72
N ASP A 133 7.37 -19.74 9.42
CA ASP A 133 8.71 -19.66 8.82
C ASP A 133 9.28 -18.22 8.72
N SER A 134 8.74 -17.27 9.48
CA SER A 134 9.21 -15.88 9.50
C SER A 134 9.12 -15.23 10.88
N ASP A 135 10.05 -14.32 11.17
CA ASP A 135 10.00 -13.44 12.35
C ASP A 135 9.17 -12.17 12.11
N TRP A 136 8.75 -11.93 10.87
CA TRP A 136 7.98 -10.75 10.50
C TRP A 136 6.47 -10.99 10.66
N VAL A 137 5.78 -9.96 11.13
CA VAL A 137 4.32 -9.89 11.21
C VAL A 137 3.86 -8.59 10.54
N VAL A 138 2.77 -8.67 9.78
CA VAL A 138 2.08 -7.48 9.28
C VAL A 138 0.79 -7.30 10.06
N ASP A 139 0.71 -6.23 10.83
CA ASP A 139 -0.52 -5.85 11.53
C ASP A 139 -1.35 -4.95 10.63
N HIS A 140 -2.57 -5.37 10.35
CA HIS A 140 -3.60 -4.53 9.74
C HIS A 140 -4.43 -3.89 10.85
N VAL A 141 -4.56 -2.58 10.80
CA VAL A 141 -5.37 -1.79 11.73
C VAL A 141 -6.37 -0.99 10.91
N TYR A 142 -7.65 -1.15 11.21
CA TYR A 142 -8.72 -0.48 10.48
C TYR A 142 -9.44 0.51 11.40
N TYR A 143 -9.62 1.73 10.89
CA TYR A 143 -10.31 2.82 11.56
C TYR A 143 -11.51 3.27 10.72
N GLN A 144 -12.59 3.63 11.40
CA GLN A 144 -13.82 4.14 10.80
C GLN A 144 -14.30 5.37 11.56
N GLU A 145 -15.42 5.97 11.11
CA GLU A 145 -16.01 7.19 11.70
C GLU A 145 -15.03 8.37 11.72
N LEU A 146 -14.09 8.38 10.77
CA LEU A 146 -13.16 9.48 10.58
C LEU A 146 -13.88 10.68 9.98
N LYS A 147 -13.32 11.86 10.24
CA LYS A 147 -13.77 13.13 9.69
C LYS A 147 -13.15 13.31 8.29
N PRO A 148 -13.96 13.69 7.29
CA PRO A 148 -13.43 13.99 5.96
C PRO A 148 -12.37 15.10 6.00
N SER A 149 -11.37 14.99 5.12
CA SER A 149 -10.31 15.99 4.95
C SER A 149 -9.55 16.40 6.22
N THR A 150 -9.59 15.58 7.28
CA THR A 150 -8.98 15.89 8.58
C THR A 150 -7.61 15.23 8.71
N PRO A 151 -6.57 15.94 9.17
CA PRO A 151 -5.29 15.32 9.48
C PRO A 151 -5.38 14.53 10.79
N TYR A 152 -4.81 13.34 10.77
CA TYR A 152 -4.69 12.45 11.91
C TYR A 152 -3.24 12.15 12.22
N TRP A 153 -2.98 11.79 13.47
CA TRP A 153 -1.71 11.26 13.94
C TRP A 153 -1.90 9.82 14.38
N LEU A 154 -1.05 8.94 13.87
CA LEU A 154 -0.92 7.55 14.29
C LEU A 154 0.32 7.43 15.16
N ASP A 155 0.10 7.16 16.44
CA ASP A 155 1.15 6.77 17.37
C ASP A 155 1.26 5.26 17.42
N VAL A 156 2.49 4.77 17.26
CA VAL A 156 2.84 3.38 17.48
C VAL A 156 3.54 3.27 18.84
N VAL A 157 2.90 2.54 19.74
CA VAL A 157 3.27 2.47 21.14
C VAL A 157 3.96 1.15 21.42
N GLY A 158 5.16 1.23 21.99
CA GLY A 158 5.96 0.08 22.37
C GLY A 158 5.46 -0.62 23.64
N ASP A 159 6.24 -1.61 24.04
CA ASP A 159 5.98 -2.46 25.20
C ASP A 159 5.99 -1.68 26.53
N ARG A 160 6.82 -0.64 26.68
CA ARG A 160 6.88 0.22 27.88
C ARG A 160 5.96 1.45 27.80
N GLY A 161 5.00 1.48 26.88
CA GLY A 161 4.07 2.62 26.70
C GLY A 161 4.67 3.85 26.00
N GLN A 162 5.93 3.77 25.58
CA GLN A 162 6.62 4.82 24.84
C GLN A 162 6.14 4.89 23.38
N VAL A 163 5.97 6.09 22.83
CA VAL A 163 5.84 6.24 21.36
C VAL A 163 7.17 5.88 20.74
N ILE A 164 7.17 4.87 19.88
CA ILE A 164 8.36 4.46 19.13
C ILE A 164 8.33 4.94 17.68
N ASP A 165 7.14 5.28 17.17
CA ASP A 165 6.95 5.85 15.83
C ASP A 165 5.68 6.71 15.83
N ARG A 166 5.69 7.82 15.09
CA ARG A 166 4.54 8.70 14.88
C ARG A 166 4.44 9.06 13.41
N ARG A 167 3.23 8.93 12.86
CA ARG A 167 2.93 9.27 11.46
C ARG A 167 1.73 10.19 11.35
N GLN A 168 1.72 11.03 10.34
CA GLN A 168 0.54 11.75 9.91
C GLN A 168 -0.17 10.97 8.80
N LEU A 169 -1.49 10.89 8.86
CA LEU A 169 -2.32 10.34 7.81
C LEU A 169 -3.53 11.24 7.54
N LYS A 170 -4.15 11.08 6.37
CA LYS A 170 -5.31 11.88 5.97
C LYS A 170 -6.35 11.02 5.27
N THR A 171 -7.63 11.28 5.54
CA THR A 171 -8.75 10.75 4.75
C THR A 171 -8.80 11.37 3.35
N LEU A 172 -9.50 10.71 2.43
CA LEU A 172 -9.71 11.23 1.08
C LEU A 172 -11.00 12.07 1.01
N ASP A 173 -11.14 12.87 -0.04
CA ASP A 173 -12.42 13.49 -0.42
C ASP A 173 -12.85 12.89 -1.75
N LEU A 174 -13.58 11.77 -1.70
CA LEU A 174 -13.98 11.05 -2.92
C LEU A 174 -15.10 11.78 -3.68
N SER A 175 -15.68 12.85 -3.11
CA SER A 175 -16.70 13.66 -3.77
C SER A 175 -16.11 14.66 -4.78
N SER A 176 -14.84 15.07 -4.59
CA SER A 176 -14.11 15.98 -5.47
C SER A 176 -13.99 15.42 -6.89
N PRO A 177 -14.33 16.12 -7.98
CA PRO A 177 -14.11 15.63 -9.35
C PRO A 177 -12.64 15.50 -9.74
N ALA A 178 -11.72 16.00 -8.90
CA ALA A 178 -10.30 16.10 -9.17
C ALA A 178 -9.49 15.21 -8.23
N VAL A 179 -8.45 14.59 -8.77
CA VAL A 179 -7.46 13.82 -8.00
C VAL A 179 -6.06 13.98 -8.60
N THR A 180 -5.06 14.13 -7.72
CA THR A 180 -3.64 14.03 -8.08
C THR A 180 -3.09 12.68 -7.66
N LEU A 181 -2.64 11.90 -8.62
CA LEU A 181 -2.11 10.55 -8.46
C LEU A 181 -0.59 10.57 -8.71
N ALA A 182 0.16 9.85 -7.89
CA ALA A 182 1.48 9.36 -8.29
C ALA A 182 1.34 7.90 -8.73
N VAL A 183 1.96 7.54 -9.85
CA VAL A 183 1.91 6.17 -10.39
C VAL A 183 3.32 5.63 -10.52
N ALA A 184 3.54 4.42 -10.00
CA ALA A 184 4.84 3.75 -9.99
C ALA A 184 4.68 2.24 -10.21
N SER A 185 5.68 1.64 -10.87
CA SER A 185 5.84 0.20 -11.03
C SER A 185 7.34 -0.15 -11.16
N CYS A 186 7.67 -1.44 -11.12
CA CYS A 186 9.03 -1.96 -11.23
C CYS A 186 9.96 -1.36 -10.17
N MET A 187 9.63 -1.72 -8.93
CA MET A 187 10.23 -1.24 -7.67
C MET A 187 11.28 -2.23 -7.14
N ASP A 188 12.39 -2.40 -7.88
CA ASP A 188 13.50 -3.26 -7.44
C ASP A 188 14.29 -2.63 -6.27
N ASP A 189 14.09 -3.15 -5.06
CA ASP A 189 14.66 -2.66 -3.80
C ASP A 189 16.18 -2.89 -3.67
N HIS A 190 16.83 -3.57 -4.61
CA HIS A 190 18.30 -3.67 -4.64
C HIS A 190 18.98 -2.37 -5.09
N PHE A 191 18.26 -1.49 -5.79
CA PHE A 191 18.75 -0.18 -6.20
C PHE A 191 18.57 0.85 -5.06
N GLU A 192 19.29 0.63 -3.97
CA GLU A 192 19.10 1.37 -2.70
C GLU A 192 19.30 2.88 -2.84
N LYS A 193 20.22 3.33 -3.69
CA LYS A 193 20.50 4.74 -3.93
C LYS A 193 19.36 5.38 -4.72
N GLU A 194 18.98 4.78 -5.83
CA GLU A 194 17.96 5.26 -6.75
C GLU A 194 16.60 5.37 -6.04
N GLN A 195 16.21 4.35 -5.26
CA GLN A 195 14.95 4.39 -4.51
C GLN A 195 14.97 5.47 -3.41
N ALA A 196 16.10 5.66 -2.72
CA ALA A 196 16.22 6.67 -1.67
C ALA A 196 16.18 8.10 -2.21
N GLU A 197 16.60 8.31 -3.47
CA GLU A 197 16.53 9.59 -4.16
C GLU A 197 15.12 9.86 -4.72
N ILE A 198 14.52 8.90 -5.44
CA ILE A 198 13.32 9.15 -6.23
C ILE A 198 12.02 9.19 -5.41
N TRP A 199 11.89 8.40 -4.34
CA TRP A 199 10.67 8.41 -3.52
C TRP A 199 10.40 9.76 -2.82
N PRO A 200 11.39 10.43 -2.19
CA PRO A 200 11.21 11.79 -1.72
C PRO A 200 10.75 12.77 -2.82
N GLU A 201 11.19 12.57 -4.06
CA GLU A 201 10.77 13.39 -5.20
C GLU A 201 9.31 13.17 -5.58
N VAL A 202 8.86 11.91 -5.60
CA VAL A 202 7.44 11.56 -5.78
C VAL A 202 6.58 12.31 -4.76
N LEU A 203 6.97 12.25 -3.48
CA LEU A 203 6.19 12.85 -2.39
C LEU A 203 6.21 14.39 -2.39
N LYS A 204 7.27 15.01 -2.91
CA LYS A 204 7.33 16.48 -3.11
C LYS A 204 6.26 16.99 -4.08
N ASN A 205 5.75 16.14 -4.98
CA ASN A 205 4.62 16.46 -5.84
C ASN A 205 3.26 16.42 -5.12
N LYS A 206 3.23 16.06 -3.83
CA LYS A 206 2.05 16.04 -2.95
C LYS A 206 0.88 15.24 -3.55
N PRO A 207 1.09 13.98 -4.00
CA PRO A 207 -0.01 13.16 -4.48
C PRO A 207 -1.06 12.94 -3.38
N GLN A 208 -2.32 12.87 -3.77
CA GLN A 208 -3.41 12.46 -2.87
C GLN A 208 -3.42 10.93 -2.71
N ILE A 209 -3.02 10.21 -3.76
CA ILE A 209 -2.96 8.75 -3.80
C ILE A 209 -1.71 8.32 -4.56
N ILE A 210 -1.08 7.24 -4.11
CA ILE A 210 -0.05 6.52 -4.87
C ILE A 210 -0.66 5.24 -5.42
N PHE A 211 -0.54 5.02 -6.72
CA PHE A 211 -0.84 3.76 -7.37
C PHE A 211 0.45 2.98 -7.61
N MET A 212 0.51 1.79 -7.00
CA MET A 212 1.58 0.81 -7.11
C MET A 212 1.09 -0.30 -8.03
N ILE A 213 1.38 -0.18 -9.33
CA ILE A 213 0.61 -0.88 -10.37
C ILE A 213 1.23 -2.16 -10.88
N GLY A 214 2.31 -2.65 -10.27
CA GLY A 214 3.00 -3.85 -10.72
C GLY A 214 4.46 -3.86 -10.28
N ASP A 215 5.03 -5.05 -10.13
CA ASP A 215 6.40 -5.27 -9.65
C ASP A 215 6.74 -4.46 -8.41
N ASN A 216 5.84 -4.53 -7.43
CA ASN A 216 5.94 -3.75 -6.22
C ASN A 216 6.99 -4.30 -5.26
N SER A 217 7.30 -5.58 -5.40
CA SER A 217 8.40 -6.29 -4.78
C SER A 217 8.91 -7.35 -5.76
N TYR A 218 10.22 -7.36 -6.01
CA TYR A 218 10.87 -8.42 -6.79
C TYR A 218 11.02 -9.69 -5.94
N ALA A 219 9.94 -10.47 -5.84
CA ALA A 219 9.79 -11.54 -4.87
C ALA A 219 10.39 -12.89 -5.31
N ASP A 220 10.63 -13.03 -6.61
CA ASP A 220 11.37 -14.11 -7.27
C ASP A 220 12.88 -13.84 -7.36
N MET A 221 13.37 -12.70 -6.85
CA MET A 221 14.81 -12.43 -6.74
C MET A 221 15.41 -13.04 -5.46
N GLY A 222 16.68 -13.45 -5.54
CA GLY A 222 17.40 -14.03 -4.39
C GLY A 222 16.87 -15.40 -3.94
N ILE A 223 16.32 -16.18 -4.86
CA ILE A 223 15.74 -17.53 -4.61
C ILE A 223 16.67 -18.68 -5.05
N GLY A 224 17.92 -18.38 -5.44
CA GLY A 224 18.86 -19.36 -6.00
C GLY A 224 18.49 -19.75 -7.44
N LEU A 225 18.76 -21.00 -7.83
CA LEU A 225 18.53 -21.50 -9.20
C LEU A 225 17.07 -21.88 -9.50
N ARG A 226 16.12 -21.55 -8.60
CA ARG A 226 14.70 -21.87 -8.82
C ARG A 226 14.11 -20.89 -9.85
N PRO A 227 13.20 -21.36 -10.72
CA PRO A 227 12.57 -20.50 -11.72
C PRO A 227 11.46 -19.62 -11.14
N HIS A 228 10.98 -19.91 -9.92
CA HIS A 228 9.89 -19.19 -9.29
C HIS A 228 10.01 -19.22 -7.76
N ALA A 229 9.48 -18.19 -7.12
CA ALA A 229 9.38 -18.06 -5.68
C ALA A 229 8.56 -19.21 -5.05
N ARG A 230 8.76 -19.42 -3.76
CA ARG A 230 7.86 -20.19 -2.88
C ARG A 230 7.22 -19.21 -1.89
N PRO A 231 6.16 -19.60 -1.16
CA PRO A 231 5.51 -18.71 -0.19
C PRO A 231 6.47 -18.07 0.84
N LYS A 232 7.51 -18.79 1.27
CA LYS A 232 8.55 -18.24 2.15
C LYS A 232 9.38 -17.13 1.50
N ASP A 233 9.67 -17.26 0.20
CA ASP A 233 10.45 -16.30 -0.57
C ASP A 233 9.62 -15.04 -0.79
N LEU A 234 8.34 -15.22 -1.15
CA LEU A 234 7.35 -14.15 -1.30
C LEU A 234 7.22 -13.31 -0.03
N TRP A 235 7.01 -13.95 1.12
CA TRP A 235 6.87 -13.27 2.40
C TRP A 235 8.16 -12.53 2.81
N ARG A 236 9.31 -13.21 2.70
CA ARG A 236 10.61 -12.62 3.01
C ARG A 236 10.86 -11.38 2.16
N ARG A 237 10.70 -11.48 0.85
CA ARG A 237 11.02 -10.39 -0.08
C ARG A 237 10.07 -9.21 0.09
N ASN A 238 8.77 -9.45 0.27
CA ASN A 238 7.85 -8.36 0.61
C ASN A 238 8.22 -7.66 1.93
N ALA A 239 8.63 -8.40 2.97
CA ALA A 239 9.10 -7.81 4.22
C ALA A 239 10.40 -7.02 4.07
N GLU A 240 11.35 -7.49 3.25
CA GLU A 240 12.59 -6.79 2.92
C GLU A 240 12.31 -5.51 2.14
N THR A 241 11.54 -5.59 1.05
CA THR A 241 11.13 -4.45 0.22
C THR A 241 10.42 -3.40 1.05
N ARG A 242 9.42 -3.79 1.84
CA ARG A 242 8.70 -2.91 2.78
C ARG A 242 9.66 -2.23 3.76
N ASN A 243 10.71 -2.94 4.21
CA ASN A 243 11.78 -2.42 5.04
C ASN A 243 12.93 -1.74 4.27
N ARG A 244 12.88 -1.55 2.96
CA ARG A 244 13.91 -0.80 2.23
C ARG A 244 13.36 0.49 1.64
N LEU A 245 12.17 0.43 1.04
CA LEU A 245 11.64 1.56 0.29
C LEU A 245 11.33 2.77 1.19
N ALA A 246 11.82 3.94 0.79
CA ALA A 246 11.66 5.18 1.53
C ALA A 246 10.21 5.65 1.64
N VAL A 247 9.34 5.26 0.69
CA VAL A 247 7.89 5.58 0.71
C VAL A 247 7.17 5.06 1.96
N PHE A 248 7.68 4.00 2.61
CA PHE A 248 7.10 3.46 3.85
C PHE A 248 7.70 4.08 5.12
N ARG A 249 8.65 5.03 4.96
CA ARG A 249 9.42 5.67 6.04
C ARG A 249 9.29 7.20 6.03
N THR A 250 8.09 7.67 5.73
CA THR A 250 7.78 9.09 5.64
C THR A 250 7.05 9.57 6.89
N SER A 251 7.23 10.82 7.27
CA SER A 251 6.47 11.42 8.38
C SER A 251 4.97 11.50 8.08
N SER A 252 4.62 11.73 6.81
CA SER A 252 3.25 11.81 6.32
C SER A 252 3.02 10.68 5.32
N LEU A 253 2.08 9.81 5.65
CA LEU A 253 1.66 8.71 4.80
C LEU A 253 0.72 9.22 3.71
N THR A 254 0.84 8.65 2.53
CA THR A 254 -0.09 8.83 1.42
C THR A 254 -0.82 7.51 1.18
N PRO A 255 -2.15 7.51 1.01
CA PRO A 255 -2.90 6.31 0.65
C PRO A 255 -2.29 5.61 -0.58
N ILE A 256 -2.07 4.30 -0.46
CA ILE A 256 -1.55 3.44 -1.52
C ILE A 256 -2.63 2.43 -1.92
N PHE A 257 -2.95 2.39 -3.22
CA PHE A 257 -3.68 1.30 -3.84
C PHE A 257 -2.72 0.56 -4.77
N ALA A 258 -2.75 -0.77 -4.70
CA ALA A 258 -1.81 -1.62 -5.38
C ALA A 258 -2.47 -2.76 -6.15
N VAL A 259 -1.85 -3.13 -7.26
CA VAL A 259 -2.07 -4.39 -7.95
C VAL A 259 -0.72 -4.96 -8.34
N TRP A 260 -0.64 -6.27 -8.49
CA TRP A 260 0.63 -6.92 -8.75
C TRP A 260 0.99 -6.94 -10.23
N ASP A 261 2.21 -7.39 -10.47
CA ASP A 261 2.61 -8.00 -11.74
C ASP A 261 3.34 -9.33 -11.48
N ASP A 262 4.11 -9.86 -12.42
CA ASP A 262 4.74 -11.19 -12.36
C ASP A 262 5.75 -11.35 -11.22
N HIS A 263 6.56 -10.33 -10.93
CA HIS A 263 7.57 -10.44 -9.88
C HIS A 263 6.96 -10.45 -8.47
N ASP A 264 5.85 -9.72 -8.27
CA ASP A 264 5.02 -9.80 -7.06
C ASP A 264 4.31 -11.15 -6.96
N TYR A 265 3.76 -11.62 -8.08
CA TYR A 265 3.06 -12.90 -8.22
C TYR A 265 3.97 -14.06 -7.88
N GLY A 266 5.26 -13.94 -8.20
CA GLY A 266 6.33 -14.83 -7.73
C GLY A 266 7.06 -15.59 -8.83
N ALA A 267 6.82 -15.26 -10.10
CA ALA A 267 7.51 -15.89 -11.21
C ALA A 267 7.51 -14.92 -12.38
N ASN A 268 8.70 -14.50 -12.84
CA ASN A 268 8.85 -13.73 -14.07
C ASN A 268 8.06 -14.35 -15.24
N ASN A 269 7.25 -13.53 -15.92
CA ASN A 269 6.25 -13.90 -16.93
C ASN A 269 5.25 -14.98 -16.45
N GLY A 270 4.98 -15.00 -15.15
CA GLY A 270 4.15 -16.02 -14.51
C GLY A 270 2.70 -15.99 -14.97
N ASP A 271 2.06 -17.16 -14.89
CA ASP A 271 0.70 -17.39 -15.38
C ASP A 271 -0.08 -18.35 -14.46
N ARG A 272 -1.25 -18.83 -14.91
CA ARG A 272 -2.13 -19.75 -14.16
C ARG A 272 -1.48 -21.07 -13.73
N THR A 273 -0.36 -21.46 -14.33
CA THR A 273 0.41 -22.67 -14.02
C THR A 273 1.30 -22.52 -12.79
N TYR A 274 1.54 -21.29 -12.31
CA TYR A 274 2.29 -21.06 -11.09
C TYR A 274 1.59 -21.68 -9.87
N LYS A 275 2.27 -22.65 -9.25
CA LYS A 275 1.72 -23.50 -8.20
C LYS A 275 1.24 -22.73 -6.97
N TYR A 276 1.88 -21.61 -6.63
CA TYR A 276 1.63 -20.87 -5.38
C TYR A 276 0.81 -19.60 -5.56
N LYS A 277 -0.03 -19.54 -6.61
CA LYS A 277 -0.85 -18.36 -6.92
C LYS A 277 -1.80 -17.95 -5.80
N ASN A 278 -2.37 -18.91 -5.08
CA ASN A 278 -3.28 -18.63 -3.96
C ASN A 278 -2.50 -18.05 -2.78
N GLU A 279 -1.38 -18.65 -2.42
CA GLU A 279 -0.50 -18.16 -1.36
C GLU A 279 0.09 -16.80 -1.73
N SER A 280 0.39 -16.56 -3.01
CA SER A 280 0.82 -15.26 -3.50
C SER A 280 -0.26 -14.20 -3.30
N ALA A 281 -1.52 -14.50 -3.64
CA ALA A 281 -2.65 -13.59 -3.43
C ALA A 281 -2.86 -13.28 -1.93
N GLU A 282 -2.70 -14.27 -1.05
CA GLU A 282 -2.78 -14.06 0.39
C GLU A 282 -1.64 -13.18 0.91
N ILE A 283 -0.40 -13.43 0.48
CA ILE A 283 0.76 -12.64 0.88
C ILE A 283 0.66 -11.22 0.35
N PHE A 284 0.27 -11.04 -0.91
CA PHE A 284 0.05 -9.72 -1.50
C PHE A 284 -0.96 -8.91 -0.68
N ARG A 285 -2.10 -9.51 -0.30
CA ARG A 285 -3.11 -8.86 0.56
C ARG A 285 -2.59 -8.57 1.96
N ALA A 286 -1.67 -9.37 2.50
CA ALA A 286 -1.05 -9.10 3.79
C ALA A 286 -0.18 -7.82 3.74
N PHE A 287 0.60 -7.61 2.68
CA PHE A 287 1.47 -6.44 2.58
C PHE A 287 0.77 -5.19 2.02
N PHE A 288 -0.19 -5.36 1.13
CA PHE A 288 -0.98 -4.28 0.52
C PHE A 288 -2.42 -4.34 1.06
N PRO A 289 -2.70 -3.67 2.21
CA PRO A 289 -4.02 -3.68 2.86
C PRO A 289 -5.06 -2.97 2.00
N GLN A 290 -5.94 -3.76 1.40
CA GLN A 290 -6.98 -3.29 0.49
C GLN A 290 -8.34 -3.87 0.86
N ARG A 291 -8.73 -3.67 2.12
CA ARG A 291 -10.06 -4.04 2.64
C ARG A 291 -11.15 -3.32 1.85
N ALA A 292 -12.23 -4.02 1.54
CA ALA A 292 -13.39 -3.42 0.89
C ALA A 292 -13.92 -2.21 1.69
N LEU A 293 -14.29 -1.14 0.99
CA LEU A 293 -14.74 0.12 1.57
C LEU A 293 -16.18 0.40 1.12
N SER A 294 -17.15 -0.28 1.72
CA SER A 294 -18.56 -0.20 1.29
C SER A 294 -18.67 -0.24 -0.25
N ASP A 295 -19.24 0.81 -0.86
CA ASP A 295 -19.43 0.91 -2.31
C ASP A 295 -18.23 1.55 -3.04
N SER A 296 -17.28 2.15 -2.31
CA SER A 296 -16.13 2.87 -2.85
C SER A 296 -14.95 1.95 -3.19
N LEU A 297 -14.84 0.75 -2.62
CA LEU A 297 -13.84 -0.24 -3.03
C LEU A 297 -14.42 -1.65 -3.02
N ILE A 298 -14.64 -2.19 -4.22
CA ILE A 298 -15.25 -3.50 -4.45
C ILE A 298 -14.13 -4.49 -4.83
N LYS A 299 -14.09 -5.68 -4.21
CA LYS A 299 -13.14 -6.74 -4.58
C LYS A 299 -13.68 -7.53 -5.78
N GLY A 300 -12.79 -7.88 -6.71
CA GLY A 300 -13.09 -8.74 -7.85
C GLY A 300 -12.35 -10.08 -7.78
N PRO A 301 -12.38 -10.88 -8.87
CA PRO A 301 -11.64 -12.12 -8.97
C PRO A 301 -10.13 -11.93 -8.78
N GLY A 302 -9.45 -12.87 -8.12
CA GLY A 302 -8.00 -12.78 -7.88
C GLY A 302 -7.65 -11.64 -6.91
N VAL A 303 -6.64 -10.83 -7.23
CA VAL A 303 -6.33 -9.59 -6.47
C VAL A 303 -7.01 -8.34 -7.01
N SER A 304 -7.85 -8.48 -8.05
CA SER A 304 -8.51 -7.34 -8.69
C SER A 304 -9.47 -6.61 -7.77
N GLN A 305 -9.72 -5.35 -8.10
CA GLN A 305 -10.61 -4.49 -7.34
C GLN A 305 -11.02 -3.25 -8.13
N TYR A 306 -12.15 -2.68 -7.74
CA TYR A 306 -12.70 -1.48 -8.35
C TYR A 306 -12.88 -0.39 -7.30
N PHE A 307 -12.01 0.61 -7.35
CA PHE A 307 -12.08 1.79 -6.51
C PHE A 307 -12.90 2.87 -7.21
N LYS A 308 -13.95 3.36 -6.56
CA LYS A 308 -14.84 4.41 -7.05
C LYS A 308 -14.66 5.63 -6.18
N GLY A 309 -14.30 6.73 -6.83
CA GLY A 309 -14.10 8.00 -6.18
C GLY A 309 -13.72 9.06 -7.18
N PHE A 310 -13.82 10.30 -6.77
CA PHE A 310 -13.50 11.46 -7.59
C PHE A 310 -14.30 11.56 -8.90
N GLN A 311 -15.53 11.07 -8.89
CA GLN A 311 -16.40 10.89 -10.06
C GLN A 311 -15.78 9.99 -11.15
N GLN A 312 -14.83 9.13 -10.76
CA GLN A 312 -14.06 8.24 -11.64
C GLN A 312 -13.98 6.83 -11.07
N GLY A 313 -13.81 5.88 -11.97
CA GLY A 313 -13.53 4.50 -11.65
C GLY A 313 -12.04 4.20 -11.76
N PHE A 314 -11.47 3.41 -10.86
CA PHE A 314 -10.12 2.88 -10.96
C PHE A 314 -10.19 1.37 -10.76
N LEU A 315 -10.17 0.64 -11.87
CA LEU A 315 -10.25 -0.80 -11.90
C LEU A 315 -8.84 -1.37 -12.04
N PHE A 316 -8.38 -2.04 -11.00
CA PHE A 316 -7.09 -2.70 -10.96
C PHE A 316 -7.29 -4.17 -11.35
N ALA A 317 -6.71 -4.59 -12.47
CA ALA A 317 -6.85 -5.92 -13.03
C ALA A 317 -5.73 -6.85 -12.55
N ASP A 318 -6.08 -8.09 -12.22
CA ASP A 318 -5.13 -9.18 -11.98
C ASP A 318 -4.72 -9.79 -13.32
N ASN A 319 -3.50 -9.53 -13.76
CA ASN A 319 -2.96 -10.01 -15.03
C ASN A 319 -2.17 -11.32 -14.93
N ARG A 320 -2.25 -12.03 -13.79
CA ARG A 320 -1.40 -13.22 -13.55
C ARG A 320 -2.19 -14.47 -13.15
N THR A 321 -3.14 -14.37 -12.21
CA THR A 321 -3.82 -15.56 -11.64
C THR A 321 -4.47 -16.44 -12.70
N PHE A 322 -5.13 -15.80 -13.67
CA PHE A 322 -5.97 -16.45 -14.66
C PHE A 322 -5.32 -16.53 -16.04
N ARG A 323 -4.24 -15.77 -16.23
CA ARG A 323 -3.48 -15.68 -17.48
C ARG A 323 -3.09 -17.07 -17.97
N SER A 324 -3.36 -17.35 -19.22
CA SER A 324 -2.84 -18.52 -19.94
C SER A 324 -1.35 -18.35 -20.26
N PRO A 325 -0.57 -19.44 -20.40
CA PRO A 325 0.82 -19.35 -20.82
C PRO A 325 1.01 -18.53 -22.11
N ASN A 326 2.19 -17.96 -22.29
CA ASN A 326 2.52 -17.14 -23.45
C ASN A 326 2.58 -18.01 -24.74
N ASN A 327 1.42 -18.24 -25.36
CA ASN A 327 1.26 -19.00 -26.59
C ASN A 327 0.17 -18.37 -27.48
N GLN A 328 0.59 -17.68 -28.54
CA GLN A 328 -0.29 -16.95 -29.46
C GLN A 328 -1.17 -17.85 -30.35
N ASN A 329 -0.98 -19.16 -30.30
CA ASN A 329 -1.73 -20.12 -31.10
C ASN A 329 -2.69 -20.98 -30.25
N ASP A 330 -2.94 -20.58 -29.00
CA ASP A 330 -3.87 -21.29 -28.13
C ASP A 330 -5.30 -20.76 -28.34
N ASP A 331 -6.24 -21.63 -28.72
CA ASP A 331 -7.64 -21.25 -28.90
C ASP A 331 -8.31 -20.87 -27.58
N ASP A 332 -7.72 -21.27 -26.44
CA ASP A 332 -8.19 -20.96 -25.08
C ASP A 332 -7.42 -19.80 -24.42
N GLU A 333 -6.63 -19.05 -25.21
CA GLU A 333 -5.82 -17.96 -24.68
C GLU A 333 -6.67 -16.96 -23.88
N THR A 334 -6.15 -16.54 -22.74
CA THR A 334 -6.75 -15.52 -21.91
C THR A 334 -5.71 -14.79 -21.09
N HIS A 335 -5.92 -13.50 -20.89
CA HIS A 335 -5.03 -12.67 -20.09
C HIS A 335 -5.60 -12.39 -18.70
N TRP A 336 -6.88 -11.99 -18.64
CA TRP A 336 -7.58 -11.71 -17.40
C TRP A 336 -8.45 -12.85 -16.90
N GLY A 337 -8.77 -13.84 -17.74
CA GLY A 337 -9.77 -14.86 -17.43
C GLY A 337 -11.20 -14.35 -17.55
N ILE A 338 -12.09 -15.23 -18.01
CA ILE A 338 -13.48 -14.86 -18.35
C ILE A 338 -14.28 -14.27 -17.19
N ASP A 339 -14.08 -14.75 -15.97
CA ASP A 339 -14.80 -14.27 -14.78
C ASP A 339 -14.43 -12.82 -14.45
N GLN A 340 -13.14 -12.49 -14.54
CA GLN A 340 -12.67 -11.12 -14.33
C GLN A 340 -13.12 -10.20 -15.48
N GLU A 341 -13.04 -10.66 -16.73
CA GLU A 341 -13.56 -9.89 -17.87
C GLU A 341 -15.05 -9.57 -17.73
N ASN A 342 -15.86 -10.55 -17.34
CA ASN A 342 -17.29 -10.35 -17.10
C ASN A 342 -17.53 -9.36 -15.96
N TRP A 343 -16.81 -9.53 -14.84
CA TRP A 343 -16.90 -8.63 -13.70
C TRP A 343 -16.49 -7.18 -14.07
N ILE A 344 -15.46 -6.99 -14.90
CA ILE A 344 -15.08 -5.68 -15.45
C ILE A 344 -16.24 -5.09 -16.25
N LEU A 345 -16.78 -5.84 -17.21
CA LEU A 345 -17.83 -5.36 -18.11
C LEU A 345 -19.13 -5.03 -17.38
N GLU A 346 -19.50 -5.82 -16.38
CA GLU A 346 -20.67 -5.56 -15.52
C GLU A 346 -20.52 -4.23 -14.78
N ASN A 347 -19.35 -3.99 -14.17
CA ASN A 347 -19.08 -2.73 -13.47
C ASN A 347 -19.04 -1.51 -14.39
N LEU A 348 -18.52 -1.66 -15.61
CA LEU A 348 -18.47 -0.59 -16.62
C LEU A 348 -19.82 -0.31 -17.29
N ASN A 349 -20.77 -1.25 -17.22
CA ASN A 349 -22.15 -1.11 -17.70
C ASN A 349 -23.11 -0.58 -16.63
N ALA A 350 -22.81 -0.82 -15.35
CA ALA A 350 -23.62 -0.33 -14.24
C ALA A 350 -23.53 1.19 -14.03
N GLY A 351 -22.58 1.88 -14.69
CA GLY A 351 -22.41 3.32 -14.59
C GLY A 351 -21.81 3.95 -15.86
N SER A 352 -21.75 5.27 -15.87
CA SER A 352 -21.25 6.09 -16.99
C SER A 352 -19.99 6.90 -16.66
N MET A 353 -19.41 6.70 -15.47
CA MET A 353 -18.21 7.42 -15.02
C MET A 353 -16.96 7.00 -15.82
N PRO A 354 -16.07 7.93 -16.18
CA PRO A 354 -14.78 7.58 -16.77
C PRO A 354 -14.02 6.63 -15.87
N THR A 355 -13.54 5.52 -16.43
CA THR A 355 -12.90 4.44 -15.67
C THR A 355 -11.51 4.14 -16.20
N TRP A 356 -10.53 4.17 -15.31
CA TRP A 356 -9.17 3.72 -15.55
C TRP A 356 -9.10 2.21 -15.39
N ILE A 357 -8.61 1.50 -16.40
CA ILE A 357 -8.23 0.09 -16.33
C ILE A 357 -6.72 0.05 -16.12
N ILE A 358 -6.30 -0.48 -14.98
CA ILE A 358 -4.93 -0.45 -14.47
C ILE A 358 -4.41 -1.89 -14.46
N ASN A 359 -3.29 -2.14 -15.12
CA ASN A 359 -2.75 -3.47 -15.36
C ASN A 359 -1.24 -3.51 -15.07
N GLY A 360 -0.71 -4.65 -14.64
CA GLY A 360 0.72 -4.83 -14.38
C GLY A 360 1.57 -4.63 -15.63
N ASP A 361 1.32 -5.46 -16.64
CA ASP A 361 1.99 -5.40 -17.93
C ASP A 361 1.27 -4.49 -18.94
N GLN A 362 1.97 -4.16 -20.02
CA GLN A 362 1.43 -3.28 -21.07
C GLN A 362 0.24 -3.95 -21.77
N ILE A 363 -0.83 -3.18 -22.01
CA ILE A 363 -2.05 -3.69 -22.64
C ILE A 363 -1.90 -3.65 -24.17
N TRP A 364 -1.57 -2.49 -24.76
CA TRP A 364 -1.47 -2.26 -26.21
C TRP A 364 -0.03 -2.42 -26.74
N GLY A 365 0.63 -3.52 -26.33
CA GLY A 365 2.04 -3.81 -26.63
C GLY A 365 2.30 -4.66 -27.89
N GLY A 366 1.31 -4.81 -28.80
CA GLY A 366 1.42 -5.68 -29.99
C GLY A 366 2.52 -5.27 -30.98
N TYR A 367 3.08 -4.07 -30.82
CA TYR A 367 4.17 -3.56 -31.66
C TYR A 367 5.55 -4.14 -31.31
N HIS A 368 5.68 -4.84 -30.18
CA HIS A 368 6.94 -5.43 -29.73
C HIS A 368 6.78 -6.90 -29.33
N LYS A 369 7.90 -7.61 -29.22
CA LYS A 369 7.94 -9.04 -28.88
C LYS A 369 8.03 -9.37 -27.38
N PHE A 370 8.08 -8.35 -26.53
CA PHE A 370 8.12 -8.53 -25.08
C PHE A 370 6.71 -8.75 -24.53
N GLU A 371 6.62 -9.08 -23.25
CA GLU A 371 5.36 -9.37 -22.60
C GLU A 371 4.38 -8.18 -22.70
N SER A 372 3.15 -8.47 -23.14
CA SER A 372 2.01 -7.55 -23.13
C SER A 372 0.73 -8.32 -23.46
N TYR A 373 -0.43 -7.75 -23.11
CA TYR A 373 -1.70 -8.36 -23.43
C TYR A 373 -1.89 -8.52 -24.97
N GLU A 374 -1.82 -7.44 -25.75
CA GLU A 374 -2.03 -7.48 -27.21
C GLU A 374 -1.07 -8.45 -27.93
N TYR A 375 0.19 -8.58 -27.48
CA TYR A 375 1.14 -9.48 -28.11
C TYR A 375 0.98 -10.95 -27.68
N ASN A 376 0.73 -11.22 -26.40
CA ASN A 376 0.73 -12.59 -25.90
C ASN A 376 -0.61 -13.30 -26.06
N HIS A 377 -1.72 -12.56 -26.04
CA HIS A 377 -3.08 -13.10 -26.14
C HIS A 377 -3.94 -12.29 -27.14
N PRO A 378 -3.55 -12.22 -28.44
CA PRO A 378 -4.15 -11.31 -29.43
C PRO A 378 -5.64 -11.54 -29.74
N MET A 379 -6.12 -12.78 -29.78
CA MET A 379 -7.53 -13.15 -29.96
C MET A 379 -8.36 -12.76 -28.74
N ASN A 380 -7.88 -13.07 -27.52
CA ASN A 380 -8.54 -12.66 -26.28
C ASN A 380 -8.58 -11.14 -26.18
N PHE A 381 -7.45 -10.48 -26.40
CA PHE A 381 -7.32 -9.03 -26.46
C PHE A 381 -8.36 -8.40 -27.39
N LYS A 382 -8.42 -8.85 -28.65
CA LYS A 382 -9.38 -8.32 -29.63
C LYS A 382 -10.82 -8.47 -29.13
N ASN A 383 -11.19 -9.65 -28.64
CA ASN A 383 -12.55 -9.92 -28.16
C ASN A 383 -12.90 -9.06 -26.93
N THR A 384 -11.97 -8.91 -25.98
CA THR A 384 -12.16 -8.10 -24.77
C THR A 384 -12.25 -6.62 -25.12
N MET A 385 -11.38 -6.09 -25.98
CA MET A 385 -11.43 -4.69 -26.41
C MET A 385 -12.71 -4.38 -27.21
N ASP A 386 -13.17 -5.31 -28.08
CA ASP A 386 -14.45 -5.18 -28.79
C ASP A 386 -15.66 -5.10 -27.84
N ARG A 387 -15.59 -5.78 -26.68
CA ARG A 387 -16.63 -5.75 -25.63
C ARG A 387 -16.51 -4.47 -24.79
N LEU A 388 -15.30 -4.05 -24.43
CA LEU A 388 -15.04 -2.79 -23.71
C LEU A 388 -15.47 -1.57 -24.54
N GLY A 389 -15.30 -1.60 -25.86
CA GLY A 389 -15.76 -0.55 -26.77
C GLY A 389 -17.27 -0.29 -26.71
N LYS A 390 -18.05 -1.26 -26.21
CA LYS A 390 -19.52 -1.22 -26.12
C LYS A 390 -20.06 -0.91 -24.73
N THR A 391 -19.20 -0.81 -23.70
CA THR A 391 -19.67 -0.49 -22.34
C THR A 391 -20.23 0.92 -22.26
N GLN A 392 -20.92 1.29 -21.18
CA GLN A 392 -21.39 2.67 -21.00
C GLN A 392 -20.26 3.63 -20.60
N SER A 393 -19.44 3.22 -19.62
CA SER A 393 -18.30 4.02 -19.15
C SER A 393 -17.25 4.26 -20.26
N PRO A 394 -16.69 5.49 -20.39
CA PRO A 394 -15.46 5.69 -21.14
C PRO A 394 -14.27 5.08 -20.39
N VAL A 395 -13.38 4.39 -21.10
CA VAL A 395 -12.21 3.72 -20.49
C VAL A 395 -10.90 4.41 -20.87
N ILE A 396 -9.91 4.37 -19.97
CA ILE A 396 -8.52 4.83 -20.15
C ILE A 396 -7.61 3.78 -19.52
N PHE A 397 -6.40 3.58 -20.02
CA PHE A 397 -5.52 2.50 -19.58
C PHE A 397 -4.26 3.02 -18.87
N LEU A 398 -3.85 2.36 -17.78
CA LEU A 398 -2.55 2.53 -17.11
C LEU A 398 -1.80 1.19 -17.06
N SER A 399 -0.49 1.20 -17.31
CA SER A 399 0.33 -0.03 -17.30
C SER A 399 1.79 0.17 -16.86
N GLY A 400 2.47 -0.93 -16.55
CA GLY A 400 3.87 -1.02 -16.11
C GLY A 400 4.75 -1.90 -17.00
N ASP A 401 5.57 -2.78 -16.40
CA ASP A 401 6.47 -3.82 -16.98
C ASP A 401 7.62 -3.35 -17.91
N ARG A 402 7.36 -2.41 -18.82
CA ARG A 402 8.23 -2.16 -19.98
C ARG A 402 9.60 -1.51 -19.70
N HIS A 403 9.83 -1.06 -18.47
CA HIS A 403 10.99 -0.29 -18.03
C HIS A 403 11.26 0.96 -18.89
N LEU A 404 10.18 1.57 -19.37
CA LEU A 404 10.12 2.85 -20.06
C LEU A 404 8.86 3.64 -19.66
N THR A 405 8.78 4.89 -20.11
CA THR A 405 7.57 5.70 -19.98
C THR A 405 7.01 6.05 -21.35
N GLU A 406 5.71 5.88 -21.55
CA GLU A 406 5.03 6.06 -22.83
C GLU A 406 3.59 6.57 -22.64
N VAL A 407 3.14 7.41 -23.56
CA VAL A 407 1.72 7.71 -23.77
C VAL A 407 1.38 7.40 -25.21
N MET A 408 0.34 6.61 -25.42
CA MET A 408 -0.15 6.26 -26.76
C MET A 408 -1.64 6.53 -26.91
N ALA A 409 -2.07 6.83 -28.14
CA ALA A 409 -3.46 7.08 -28.51
C ALA A 409 -4.08 5.84 -29.17
N ILE A 410 -5.21 5.40 -28.62
CA ILE A 410 -6.11 4.43 -29.24
C ILE A 410 -7.21 5.23 -29.92
N LYS A 411 -7.25 5.17 -31.25
CA LYS A 411 -8.18 5.93 -32.09
C LYS A 411 -9.38 5.04 -32.48
N PRO A 412 -10.44 5.62 -33.05
CA PRO A 412 -11.43 4.82 -33.77
C PRO A 412 -10.77 4.05 -34.94
N PRO A 413 -11.24 2.83 -35.27
CA PRO A 413 -12.49 2.23 -34.81
C PRO A 413 -12.42 1.37 -33.54
N GLU A 414 -11.25 1.18 -32.92
CA GLU A 414 -11.12 0.33 -31.71
C GLU A 414 -12.07 0.74 -30.59
N PHE A 415 -12.23 2.06 -30.40
CA PHE A 415 -13.29 2.66 -29.59
C PHE A 415 -14.02 3.73 -30.41
N ALA A 416 -15.30 3.96 -30.11
CA ALA A 416 -16.09 5.02 -30.77
C ALA A 416 -15.59 6.45 -30.45
N TYR A 417 -14.65 6.58 -29.51
CA TYR A 417 -14.02 7.80 -29.04
C TYR A 417 -12.51 7.57 -28.88
N PRO A 418 -11.66 8.60 -29.00
CA PRO A 418 -10.24 8.46 -28.71
C PRO A 418 -10.01 8.18 -27.22
N THR A 419 -9.15 7.21 -26.93
CA THR A 419 -8.65 6.93 -25.58
C THR A 419 -7.13 6.73 -25.59
N PHE A 420 -6.54 6.46 -24.43
CA PHE A 420 -5.10 6.43 -24.21
C PHE A 420 -4.69 5.26 -23.34
N GLU A 421 -3.49 4.76 -23.57
CA GLU A 421 -2.72 4.00 -22.60
C GLU A 421 -1.52 4.83 -22.15
N ILE A 422 -1.30 4.85 -20.85
CA ILE A 422 -0.18 5.53 -20.19
C ILE A 422 0.65 4.46 -19.47
N THR A 423 1.86 4.22 -19.95
CA THR A 423 2.80 3.25 -19.39
C THR A 423 3.89 3.97 -18.58
N THR A 424 4.14 3.51 -17.35
CA THR A 424 5.22 4.04 -16.49
C THR A 424 5.93 2.92 -15.72
N SER A 425 7.18 2.67 -16.07
CA SER A 425 8.07 1.66 -15.47
C SER A 425 9.53 2.01 -15.84
N GLY A 426 10.59 1.71 -15.10
CA GLY A 426 10.66 1.41 -13.70
C GLY A 426 11.14 2.64 -12.92
N ILE A 427 10.58 2.79 -11.73
CA ILE A 427 10.90 3.92 -10.85
C ILE A 427 12.33 3.83 -10.31
N HIS A 428 12.83 2.63 -10.05
CA HIS A 428 14.24 2.40 -9.71
C HIS A 428 14.80 1.07 -10.22
N ALA A 429 14.01 0.23 -10.91
CA ALA A 429 14.53 -0.94 -11.61
C ALA A 429 15.40 -0.57 -12.82
N LYS A 430 16.23 -1.52 -13.25
CA LYS A 430 17.14 -1.37 -14.40
C LYS A 430 16.38 -1.01 -15.68
N THR A 431 16.81 0.01 -16.41
CA THR A 431 16.17 0.40 -17.67
C THR A 431 16.81 -0.24 -18.90
N TYR A 432 16.07 -0.25 -20.01
CA TYR A 432 16.49 -0.82 -21.29
C TYR A 432 16.16 0.14 -22.45
N PRO A 433 16.84 0.01 -23.60
CA PRO A 433 16.43 0.67 -24.84
C PRO A 433 15.04 0.19 -25.29
N SER A 434 14.19 1.10 -25.78
CA SER A 434 12.79 0.77 -26.17
C SER A 434 12.65 -0.05 -27.45
N GLY A 435 13.67 -0.04 -28.32
CA GLY A 435 13.57 -0.63 -29.64
C GLY A 435 12.69 0.14 -30.64
N TRP A 436 12.20 1.34 -30.29
CA TRP A 436 11.33 2.14 -31.15
C TRP A 436 11.93 2.49 -32.51
N ASP A 437 13.26 2.56 -32.63
CA ASP A 437 13.94 2.77 -33.91
C ASP A 437 13.75 1.59 -34.90
N LYS A 438 13.53 0.38 -34.38
CA LYS A 438 13.38 -0.85 -35.17
C LYS A 438 11.93 -1.30 -35.28
N THR A 439 11.19 -1.20 -34.19
CA THR A 439 9.77 -1.57 -34.07
C THR A 439 9.00 -0.39 -33.49
N PRO A 440 8.71 0.64 -34.31
CA PRO A 440 8.05 1.85 -33.83
C PRO A 440 6.62 1.57 -33.41
N ASN A 441 6.21 2.13 -32.27
CA ASN A 441 4.81 2.14 -31.87
C ASN A 441 4.08 3.26 -32.63
N LEU A 442 3.26 2.90 -33.63
CA LEU A 442 2.49 3.87 -34.42
C LEU A 442 1.41 4.61 -33.61
N ARG A 443 1.06 4.10 -32.41
CA ARG A 443 0.12 4.74 -31.49
C ARG A 443 0.81 5.74 -30.56
N GLN A 444 2.14 5.74 -30.48
CA GLN A 444 2.90 6.58 -29.55
C GLN A 444 2.70 8.08 -29.83
N ILE A 445 2.37 8.82 -28.78
CA ILE A 445 2.31 10.30 -28.76
C ILE A 445 3.62 10.86 -28.21
N THR A 446 4.13 10.23 -27.17
CA THR A 446 5.38 10.60 -26.51
C THR A 446 5.89 9.44 -25.69
N GLY A 447 7.20 9.37 -25.49
CA GLY A 447 7.80 8.39 -24.60
C GLY A 447 9.26 8.72 -24.30
N ARG A 448 9.78 8.08 -23.27
CA ARG A 448 11.20 8.11 -22.90
C ARG A 448 11.61 6.73 -22.41
N ALA A 449 12.65 6.18 -23.02
CA ALA A 449 13.34 4.97 -22.58
C ALA A 449 14.66 5.33 -21.89
N GLU A 450 15.34 4.33 -21.35
CA GLU A 450 16.66 4.48 -20.71
C GLU A 450 16.69 5.56 -19.61
N SER A 451 15.56 5.73 -18.93
CA SER A 451 15.41 6.68 -17.82
C SER A 451 14.51 6.06 -16.77
N LEU A 452 14.97 6.07 -15.52
CA LEU A 452 14.09 5.85 -14.38
C LEU A 452 12.95 6.86 -14.45
N ASN A 453 11.75 6.43 -14.05
CA ASN A 453 10.60 7.32 -14.13
C ASN A 453 9.48 6.98 -13.15
N TYR A 454 8.72 8.01 -12.81
CA TYR A 454 7.38 7.91 -12.25
C TYR A 454 6.49 8.93 -12.95
N MET A 455 5.18 8.80 -12.77
CA MET A 455 4.23 9.78 -13.29
C MET A 455 3.44 10.46 -12.19
N ILE A 456 3.20 11.76 -12.40
CA ILE A 456 2.16 12.49 -11.70
C ILE A 456 1.02 12.72 -12.68
N ILE A 457 -0.18 12.26 -12.31
CA ILE A 457 -1.40 12.38 -13.10
C ILE A 457 -2.40 13.24 -12.32
N GLN A 458 -2.74 14.38 -12.89
CA GLN A 458 -3.82 15.23 -12.42
C GLN A 458 -5.04 14.93 -13.27
N SER A 459 -6.01 14.23 -12.69
CA SER A 459 -7.25 13.86 -13.38
C SER A 459 -8.40 14.72 -12.88
N LEU A 460 -9.19 15.24 -13.81
CA LEU A 460 -10.35 16.09 -13.54
C LEU A 460 -11.53 15.68 -14.41
N VAL A 461 -12.62 15.25 -13.78
CA VAL A 461 -13.91 15.04 -14.45
C VAL A 461 -14.60 16.38 -14.67
N LYS A 462 -15.02 16.60 -15.91
CA LYS A 462 -15.90 17.71 -16.32
C LYS A 462 -17.20 17.12 -16.87
N PRO A 463 -18.28 17.91 -16.98
CA PRO A 463 -19.60 17.40 -17.36
C PRO A 463 -19.66 16.59 -18.66
N THR A 464 -18.73 16.81 -19.60
CA THR A 464 -18.71 16.13 -20.91
C THR A 464 -17.40 15.44 -21.24
N LEU A 465 -16.40 15.47 -20.36
CA LEU A 465 -15.09 14.90 -20.64
C LEU A 465 -14.28 14.60 -19.38
N LEU A 466 -13.33 13.69 -19.51
CA LEU A 466 -12.22 13.53 -18.58
C LEU A 466 -11.01 14.30 -19.11
N GLN A 467 -10.49 15.23 -18.31
CA GLN A 467 -9.21 15.90 -18.59
C GLN A 467 -8.11 15.26 -17.75
N ILE A 468 -7.01 14.89 -18.40
CA ILE A 468 -5.85 14.25 -17.77
C ILE A 468 -4.62 15.09 -18.09
N ASP A 469 -4.01 15.68 -17.07
CA ASP A 469 -2.70 16.30 -17.18
C ASP A 469 -1.66 15.31 -16.61
N VAL A 470 -0.92 14.64 -17.50
CA VAL A 470 0.12 13.65 -17.15
C VAL A 470 1.50 14.25 -17.32
N THR A 471 2.35 14.09 -16.31
CA THR A 471 3.77 14.47 -16.36
C THR A 471 4.64 13.30 -15.91
N ALA A 472 5.56 12.91 -16.78
CA ALA A 472 6.60 11.92 -16.47
C ALA A 472 7.84 12.65 -15.93
N PHE A 473 8.33 12.18 -14.80
CA PHE A 473 9.55 12.67 -14.16
C PHE A 473 10.59 11.57 -14.11
N GLY A 474 11.85 11.92 -14.32
CA GLY A 474 13.01 11.11 -13.97
C GLY A 474 13.71 11.63 -12.72
N PRO A 475 14.88 11.06 -12.36
CA PRO A 475 15.64 11.46 -11.19
C PRO A 475 15.96 12.96 -11.16
N GLY A 476 16.00 13.56 -9.98
CA GLY A 476 16.23 15.00 -9.81
C GLY A 476 15.01 15.86 -10.12
N GLN A 477 13.79 15.29 -10.10
CA GLN A 477 12.57 15.91 -10.64
C GLN A 477 12.70 16.38 -12.09
N ASN A 478 13.57 15.73 -12.87
CA ASN A 478 13.75 16.08 -14.26
C ASN A 478 12.49 15.74 -15.04
N ARG A 479 11.82 16.74 -15.59
CA ARG A 479 10.61 16.53 -16.38
C ARG A 479 10.98 15.93 -17.73
N LEU A 480 10.62 14.67 -17.94
CA LEU A 480 10.85 13.96 -19.20
C LEU A 480 9.89 14.45 -20.28
N TYR A 481 8.60 14.56 -19.92
CA TYR A 481 7.57 15.20 -20.75
C TYR A 481 6.31 15.50 -19.93
N SER A 482 5.44 16.35 -20.49
CA SER A 482 4.06 16.54 -20.03
C SER A 482 3.09 16.46 -21.21
N ARG A 483 1.90 15.92 -20.98
CA ARG A 483 0.79 15.89 -21.96
C ARG A 483 -0.53 16.20 -21.28
N ARG A 484 -1.39 16.92 -22.00
CA ARG A 484 -2.81 17.03 -21.67
C ARG A 484 -3.58 16.10 -22.60
N LEU A 485 -4.34 15.19 -22.02
CA LEU A 485 -5.19 14.24 -22.72
C LEU A 485 -6.64 14.55 -22.38
N VAL A 486 -7.53 14.27 -23.33
CA VAL A 486 -8.97 14.49 -23.18
C VAL A 486 -9.69 13.26 -23.70
N VAL A 487 -10.50 12.65 -22.84
CA VAL A 487 -11.37 11.53 -23.20
C VAL A 487 -12.80 12.01 -23.14
N LYS A 488 -13.49 11.93 -24.28
CA LYS A 488 -14.86 12.38 -24.48
C LYS A 488 -15.59 11.34 -25.31
N LYS A 489 -16.58 10.71 -24.69
CA LYS A 489 -17.45 9.72 -25.33
C LYS A 489 -18.72 10.35 -25.85
#